data_AF-A0A3S4LSL5-F1
#
_entry.id   AF-A0A3S4LSL5-F1
#
_cell.length_a   1.000
_cell.length_b   1.000
_cell.length_c   1.000
_cell.angle_alpha   90.00
_cell.angle_beta   90.00
_cell.angle_gamma   90.00
#
_symmetry.space_group_name_H-M   'P 1'
#
loop_
_entity.id
_entity.type
_entity.pdbx_description
1 polymer ?
#
loop_
_entity_poly.entity_id
_entity_poly.type
_entity_poly.pdbx_seq_one_letter_code
_entity_poly.pdbx_strand_id
1 'polypeptide(L)'
;MTASQTKVTAANTAVKAQETAVATARQEVTVAEKKASTAQTNLSQAEKVVAEATPGNISKAEQTVKNTQTAVENAEKAVTASQAAQTQAQSVVTSQEKVTKQAQEAVKVKQGEVSKAKEKVAQKQAILDGTGTKEIIEKAEQTQAKVNADKEAVAKAQTNLVEAKQADAKREKALASAEKEVQIAKATEQETGLDYAHKVNDANKTADKLFEADSNLTKANHKVEAINTITLSQDYIAALRDYNQNFTKYSKAELKAQTDKLVAMGKALAKQNQFKTNQDDSDLDTLDLNHLPAEVREEMSLFAADLLNQIRAAFGTAKVEVSRGATEAVNEHVSTSATNGVKGHDRVNLDRVLAKVGITSGTEESIGLMGGSGSARKQQRISPRELKRLIYNNILNLMFNAFEDVEDNENNEFLHAGTLAGLSESGVKKAYLGVGTSYKDDFWQVVNFLFVYDKALTQPNTFDAKHCLIHLIVRKS
;
A
#
# COMPACT_ATOMS: atom_id res chain seq x y z
N MET A 1 -17.51 5.99 58.55
CA MET A 1 -17.92 5.37 57.26
C MET A 1 -17.63 3.88 57.33
N THR A 2 -18.61 3.02 57.05
CA THR A 2 -18.47 1.55 57.14
C THR A 2 -17.74 0.98 55.91
N ALA A 3 -17.08 -0.16 56.06
CA ALA A 3 -16.37 -0.86 54.97
C ALA A 3 -17.26 -1.13 53.74
N SER A 4 -18.57 -1.32 53.95
CA SER A 4 -19.56 -1.47 52.89
C SER A 4 -19.73 -0.21 52.04
N GLN A 5 -19.69 1.00 52.64
CA GLN A 5 -19.83 2.26 51.90
C GLN A 5 -18.66 2.50 50.94
N THR A 6 -17.45 2.10 51.37
CA THR A 6 -16.23 2.20 50.55
C THR A 6 -16.26 1.22 49.37
N LYS A 7 -16.75 -0.01 49.58
CA LYS A 7 -16.93 -1.01 48.50
C LYS A 7 -17.97 -0.54 47.48
N VAL A 8 -19.09 0.04 47.92
CA VAL A 8 -20.12 0.60 47.03
C VAL A 8 -19.57 1.77 46.21
N THR A 9 -18.77 2.64 46.83
CA THR A 9 -18.15 3.78 46.13
C THR A 9 -17.12 3.33 45.09
N ALA A 10 -16.30 2.32 45.42
CA ALA A 10 -15.35 1.72 44.48
C ALA A 10 -16.04 1.01 43.32
N ALA A 11 -17.11 0.25 43.61
CA ALA A 11 -17.93 -0.41 42.58
C ALA A 11 -18.61 0.61 41.66
N ASN A 12 -19.20 1.69 42.20
CA ASN A 12 -19.79 2.75 41.41
C ASN A 12 -18.76 3.48 40.54
N THR A 13 -17.53 3.68 41.05
CA THR A 13 -16.44 4.28 40.27
C THR A 13 -15.99 3.36 39.14
N ALA A 14 -15.87 2.06 39.39
CA ALA A 14 -15.54 1.06 38.38
C ALA A 14 -16.63 0.94 37.30
N VAL A 15 -17.91 0.96 37.69
CA VAL A 15 -19.05 0.98 36.76
C VAL A 15 -18.99 2.23 35.88
N LYS A 16 -18.74 3.41 36.45
CA LYS A 16 -18.65 4.65 35.70
C LYS A 16 -17.46 4.70 34.73
N ALA A 17 -16.32 4.11 35.13
CA ALA A 17 -15.17 3.91 34.27
C ALA A 17 -15.49 2.93 33.11
N GLN A 18 -16.24 1.85 33.40
CA GLN A 18 -16.70 0.90 32.40
C GLN A 18 -17.73 1.51 31.44
N GLU A 19 -18.67 2.32 31.92
CA GLU A 19 -19.63 3.08 31.09
C GLU A 19 -18.91 4.03 30.14
N THR A 20 -17.86 4.69 30.62
CA THR A 20 -17.02 5.57 29.80
C THR A 20 -16.26 4.77 28.74
N ALA A 21 -15.66 3.63 29.12
CA ALA A 21 -14.96 2.75 28.20
C ALA A 21 -15.90 2.16 27.13
N VAL A 22 -17.14 1.80 27.51
CA VAL A 22 -18.18 1.33 26.58
C VAL A 22 -18.64 2.45 25.65
N ALA A 23 -18.77 3.69 26.13
CA ALA A 23 -19.08 4.84 25.30
C ALA A 23 -17.97 5.12 24.28
N THR A 24 -16.70 5.08 24.70
CA THR A 24 -15.54 5.21 23.81
C THR A 24 -15.49 4.10 22.77
N ALA A 25 -15.69 2.84 23.18
CA ALA A 25 -15.71 1.70 22.26
C ALA A 25 -16.87 1.81 21.24
N ARG A 26 -18.05 2.28 21.65
CA ARG A 26 -19.16 2.56 20.72
C ARG A 26 -18.78 3.65 19.72
N GLN A 27 -18.09 4.69 20.16
CA GLN A 27 -17.61 5.76 19.28
C GLN A 27 -16.59 5.25 18.27
N GLU A 28 -15.65 4.41 18.70
CA GLU A 28 -14.65 3.77 17.84
C GLU A 28 -15.30 2.82 16.82
N VAL A 29 -16.30 2.05 17.22
CA VAL A 29 -17.10 1.20 16.31
C VAL A 29 -17.83 2.06 15.29
N THR A 30 -18.49 3.15 15.69
CA THR A 30 -19.13 4.07 14.74
C THR A 30 -18.14 4.71 13.77
N VAL A 31 -16.91 5.02 14.22
CA VAL A 31 -15.84 5.51 13.35
C VAL A 31 -15.37 4.43 12.37
N ALA A 32 -15.24 3.17 12.82
CA ALA A 32 -14.89 2.04 11.99
C ALA A 32 -15.97 1.74 10.94
N GLU A 33 -17.25 1.76 11.33
CA GLU A 33 -18.40 1.60 10.43
C GLU A 33 -18.45 2.70 9.37
N LYS A 34 -18.19 3.97 9.74
CA LYS A 34 -18.08 5.06 8.78
C LYS A 34 -16.90 4.87 7.81
N LYS A 35 -15.73 4.47 8.31
CA LYS A 35 -14.56 4.17 7.46
C LYS A 35 -14.84 3.02 6.50
N ALA A 36 -15.50 1.96 6.96
CA ALA A 36 -15.92 0.83 6.13
C ALA A 36 -16.95 1.26 5.07
N SER A 37 -17.93 2.08 5.44
CA SER A 37 -18.91 2.64 4.51
C SER A 37 -18.27 3.56 3.45
N THR A 38 -17.29 4.38 3.83
CA THR A 38 -16.51 5.19 2.88
C THR A 38 -15.65 4.30 1.97
N ALA A 39 -15.00 3.26 2.51
CA ALA A 39 -14.22 2.32 1.71
C ALA A 39 -15.10 1.56 0.71
N GLN A 40 -16.30 1.13 1.13
CA GLN A 40 -17.27 0.48 0.25
C GLN A 40 -17.76 1.43 -0.85
N THR A 41 -18.01 2.69 -0.52
CA THR A 41 -18.39 3.73 -1.50
C THR A 41 -17.27 3.94 -2.53
N ASN A 42 -16.03 4.06 -2.06
CA ASN A 42 -14.86 4.22 -2.91
C ASN A 42 -14.62 3.00 -3.81
N LEU A 43 -14.84 1.79 -3.29
CA LEU A 43 -14.77 0.55 -4.06
C LEU A 43 -15.81 0.55 -5.18
N SER A 44 -17.08 0.84 -4.88
CA SER A 44 -18.13 0.92 -5.89
C SER A 44 -17.87 2.04 -6.92
N GLN A 45 -17.17 3.11 -6.55
CA GLN A 45 -16.79 4.16 -7.48
C GLN A 45 -15.60 3.75 -8.35
N ALA A 46 -14.64 3.00 -7.81
CA ALA A 46 -13.53 2.41 -8.55
C ALA A 46 -14.01 1.32 -9.53
N GLU A 47 -14.96 0.48 -9.12
CA GLU A 47 -15.61 -0.52 -9.98
C GLU A 47 -16.32 0.12 -11.18
N LYS A 48 -16.96 1.29 -10.99
CA LYS A 48 -17.53 2.09 -12.10
C LYS A 48 -16.46 2.60 -13.05
N VAL A 49 -15.36 3.15 -12.52
CA VAL A 49 -14.25 3.66 -13.35
C VAL A 49 -13.58 2.53 -14.14
N VAL A 50 -13.42 1.34 -13.54
CA VAL A 50 -12.92 0.14 -14.22
C VAL A 50 -13.89 -0.36 -15.29
N ALA A 51 -15.20 -0.35 -15.01
CA ALA A 51 -16.23 -0.70 -15.99
C ALA A 51 -16.32 0.30 -17.15
N GLU A 52 -15.94 1.56 -16.94
CA GLU A 52 -15.86 2.58 -17.98
C GLU A 52 -14.56 2.49 -18.79
N ALA A 53 -13.44 2.08 -18.16
CA ALA A 53 -12.11 1.90 -18.78
C ALA A 53 -11.96 0.55 -19.50
N THR A 54 -13.00 0.09 -20.21
CA THR A 54 -12.94 -1.15 -20.98
C THR A 54 -12.09 -0.98 -22.25
N PRO A 55 -11.44 -2.06 -22.74
CA PRO A 55 -10.77 -2.04 -24.04
C PRO A 55 -11.67 -1.57 -25.19
N GLY A 56 -12.98 -1.83 -25.09
CA GLY A 56 -13.98 -1.35 -26.05
C GLY A 56 -14.19 0.17 -26.02
N ASN A 57 -14.21 0.79 -24.84
CA ASN A 57 -14.32 2.25 -24.72
C ASN A 57 -13.01 2.96 -25.06
N ILE A 58 -11.87 2.36 -24.72
CA ILE A 58 -10.54 2.83 -25.13
C ILE A 58 -10.41 2.74 -26.65
N SER A 59 -10.80 1.62 -27.26
CA SER A 59 -10.80 1.45 -28.72
C SER A 59 -11.76 2.40 -29.42
N LYS A 60 -12.92 2.73 -28.83
CA LYS A 60 -13.82 3.79 -29.34
C LYS A 60 -13.19 5.17 -29.25
N ALA A 61 -12.47 5.48 -28.17
CA ALA A 61 -11.75 6.75 -28.04
C ALA A 61 -10.59 6.82 -29.05
N GLU A 62 -9.79 5.77 -29.20
CA GLU A 62 -8.74 5.64 -30.22
C GLU A 62 -9.30 5.78 -31.64
N GLN A 63 -10.45 5.15 -31.92
CA GLN A 63 -11.13 5.27 -33.21
C GLN A 63 -11.66 6.68 -33.43
N THR A 64 -12.15 7.36 -32.39
CA THR A 64 -12.59 8.76 -32.45
C THR A 64 -11.42 9.69 -32.72
N VAL A 65 -10.28 9.48 -32.06
CA VAL A 65 -9.03 10.21 -32.32
C VAL A 65 -8.56 9.97 -33.75
N LYS A 66 -8.54 8.72 -34.21
CA LYS A 66 -8.14 8.36 -35.59
C LYS A 66 -9.07 8.97 -36.65
N ASN A 67 -10.37 8.96 -36.40
CA ASN A 67 -11.35 9.62 -37.27
C ASN A 67 -11.16 11.14 -37.28
N THR A 68 -10.86 11.74 -36.13
CA THR A 68 -10.59 13.18 -36.00
C THR A 68 -9.29 13.56 -36.71
N GLN A 69 -8.24 12.75 -36.58
CA GLN A 69 -6.96 12.93 -37.26
C GLN A 69 -7.13 12.84 -38.79
N THR A 70 -7.96 11.91 -39.27
CA THR A 70 -8.33 11.81 -40.69
C THR A 70 -9.11 13.05 -41.16
N ALA A 71 -10.00 13.59 -40.32
CA ALA A 71 -10.74 14.83 -40.62
C ALA A 71 -9.80 16.05 -40.68
N VAL A 72 -8.81 16.13 -39.80
CA VAL A 72 -7.76 17.16 -39.80
C VAL A 72 -6.90 17.07 -41.07
N GLU A 73 -6.41 15.88 -41.43
CA GLU A 73 -5.63 15.69 -42.67
C GLU A 73 -6.44 16.09 -43.92
N ASN A 74 -7.75 15.81 -43.95
CA ASN A 74 -8.62 16.21 -45.03
C ASN A 74 -8.85 17.73 -45.07
N ALA A 75 -8.96 18.38 -43.90
CA ALA A 75 -9.05 19.83 -43.80
C ALA A 75 -7.74 20.51 -44.25
N GLU A 76 -6.57 19.96 -43.89
CA GLU A 76 -5.26 20.44 -44.36
C GLU A 76 -5.08 20.30 -45.87
N LYS A 77 -5.55 19.19 -46.46
CA LYS A 77 -5.60 19.01 -47.91
C LYS A 77 -6.54 20.02 -48.57
N ALA A 78 -7.71 20.31 -47.96
CA ALA A 78 -8.66 21.30 -48.46
C ALA A 78 -8.09 22.74 -48.40
N VAL A 79 -7.34 23.06 -47.34
CA VAL A 79 -6.60 24.32 -47.22
C VAL A 79 -5.52 24.41 -48.30
N THR A 80 -4.72 23.36 -48.50
CA THR A 80 -3.68 23.30 -49.53
C THR A 80 -4.27 23.46 -50.94
N ALA A 81 -5.39 22.78 -51.23
CA ALA A 81 -6.10 22.92 -52.49
C ALA A 81 -6.66 24.34 -52.68
N SER A 82 -7.16 24.96 -51.60
CA SER A 82 -7.63 26.35 -51.61
C SER A 82 -6.48 27.34 -51.84
N GLN A 83 -5.29 27.08 -51.29
CA GLN A 83 -4.07 27.86 -51.53
C GLN A 83 -3.58 27.73 -52.98
N ALA A 84 -3.65 26.53 -53.55
CA ALA A 84 -3.32 26.31 -54.96
C ALA A 84 -4.32 27.03 -55.89
N ALA A 85 -5.63 26.92 -55.60
CA ALA A 85 -6.67 27.65 -56.30
C ALA A 85 -6.52 29.17 -56.16
N GLN A 86 -6.12 29.66 -54.98
CA GLN A 86 -5.76 31.06 -54.75
C GLN A 86 -4.57 31.49 -55.63
N THR A 87 -3.52 30.68 -55.69
CA THR A 87 -2.32 30.99 -56.52
C THR A 87 -2.68 31.04 -58.00
N GLN A 88 -3.55 30.13 -58.46
CA GLN A 88 -4.04 30.12 -59.83
C GLN A 88 -4.96 31.30 -60.13
N ALA A 89 -5.87 31.64 -59.22
CA ALA A 89 -6.72 32.83 -59.30
C ALA A 89 -5.88 34.12 -59.28
N GLN A 90 -4.81 34.19 -58.47
CA GLN A 90 -3.89 35.33 -58.43
C GLN A 90 -3.12 35.48 -59.74
N SER A 91 -2.71 34.37 -60.37
CA SER A 91 -2.09 34.37 -61.70
C SER A 91 -3.06 34.82 -62.79
N VAL A 92 -4.33 34.40 -62.71
CA VAL A 92 -5.40 34.86 -63.60
C VAL A 92 -5.70 36.34 -63.38
N VAL A 93 -5.76 36.82 -62.13
CA VAL A 93 -5.95 38.24 -61.78
C VAL A 93 -4.77 39.07 -62.28
N THR A 94 -3.52 38.64 -62.08
CA THR A 94 -2.33 39.36 -62.58
C THR A 94 -2.32 39.41 -64.11
N SER A 95 -2.72 38.32 -64.77
CA SER A 95 -2.89 38.29 -66.23
C SER A 95 -4.04 39.21 -66.68
N GLN A 96 -5.14 39.21 -65.94
CA GLN A 96 -6.31 40.04 -66.20
C GLN A 96 -6.03 41.53 -65.91
N GLU A 97 -5.18 41.86 -64.94
CA GLU A 97 -4.69 43.22 -64.66
C GLU A 97 -3.82 43.72 -65.81
N LYS A 98 -2.99 42.86 -66.40
CA LYS A 98 -2.21 43.19 -67.60
C LYS A 98 -3.13 43.41 -68.80
N VAL A 99 -4.13 42.56 -69.00
CA VAL A 99 -5.18 42.72 -70.03
C VAL A 99 -6.02 43.97 -69.76
N THR A 100 -6.32 44.29 -68.50
CA THR A 100 -7.11 45.47 -68.12
C THR A 100 -6.31 46.75 -68.30
N LYS A 101 -5.01 46.77 -68.01
CA LYS A 101 -4.10 47.87 -68.38
C LYS A 101 -4.02 48.03 -69.90
N GLN A 102 -3.87 46.93 -70.64
CA GLN A 102 -3.89 46.97 -72.11
C GLN A 102 -5.23 47.45 -72.65
N ALA A 103 -6.34 47.06 -72.05
CA ALA A 103 -7.67 47.51 -72.38
C ALA A 103 -7.91 48.96 -71.96
N GLN A 104 -7.36 49.44 -70.84
CA GLN A 104 -7.40 50.85 -70.42
C GLN A 104 -6.59 51.73 -71.37
N GLU A 105 -5.39 51.30 -71.76
CA GLU A 105 -4.59 51.97 -72.78
C GLU A 105 -5.31 51.94 -74.14
N ALA A 106 -5.90 50.80 -74.52
CA ALA A 106 -6.69 50.68 -75.75
C ALA A 106 -7.97 51.53 -75.71
N VAL A 107 -8.67 51.64 -74.58
CA VAL A 107 -9.83 52.50 -74.38
C VAL A 107 -9.41 53.97 -74.41
N LYS A 108 -8.27 54.33 -73.84
CA LYS A 108 -7.72 55.70 -73.88
C LYS A 108 -7.30 56.08 -75.30
N VAL A 109 -6.65 55.16 -76.03
CA VAL A 109 -6.35 55.30 -77.47
C VAL A 109 -7.63 55.40 -78.28
N LYS A 110 -8.62 54.53 -78.04
CA LYS A 110 -9.93 54.51 -78.73
C LYS A 110 -10.78 55.74 -78.39
N GLN A 111 -10.72 56.30 -77.18
CA GLN A 111 -11.36 57.56 -76.81
C GLN A 111 -10.69 58.75 -77.50
N GLY A 112 -9.36 58.73 -77.64
CA GLY A 112 -8.61 59.67 -78.48
C GLY A 112 -8.96 59.54 -79.97
N GLU A 113 -9.13 58.32 -80.48
CA GLU A 113 -9.56 58.03 -81.85
C GLU A 113 -11.01 58.43 -82.10
N VAL A 114 -11.91 58.24 -81.12
CA VAL A 114 -13.33 58.68 -81.19
C VAL A 114 -13.42 60.20 -81.15
N SER A 115 -12.56 60.87 -80.37
CA SER A 115 -12.49 62.34 -80.36
C SER A 115 -11.95 62.88 -81.69
N LYS A 116 -10.89 62.27 -82.24
CA LYS A 116 -10.37 62.57 -83.59
C LYS A 116 -11.35 62.19 -84.71
N ALA A 117 -12.15 61.14 -84.52
CA ALA A 117 -13.21 60.75 -85.46
C ALA A 117 -14.40 61.71 -85.38
N LYS A 118 -14.76 62.23 -84.19
CA LYS A 118 -15.74 63.31 -84.04
C LYS A 118 -15.28 64.61 -84.73
N GLU A 119 -14.00 64.98 -84.59
CA GLU A 119 -13.41 66.12 -85.32
C GLU A 119 -13.33 65.89 -86.83
N LYS A 120 -12.99 64.67 -87.28
CA LYS A 120 -13.01 64.31 -88.71
C LYS A 120 -14.41 64.19 -89.31
N VAL A 121 -15.42 63.80 -88.53
CA VAL A 121 -16.83 63.81 -88.95
C VAL A 121 -17.30 65.26 -89.13
N ALA A 122 -16.93 66.18 -88.24
CA ALA A 122 -17.19 67.61 -88.40
C ALA A 122 -16.46 68.21 -89.63
N GLN A 123 -15.20 67.82 -89.88
CA GLN A 123 -14.45 68.25 -91.07
C GLN A 123 -14.94 67.60 -92.38
N LYS A 124 -15.51 66.39 -92.34
CA LYS A 124 -16.03 65.66 -93.51
C LYS A 124 -17.50 65.97 -93.82
N GLN A 125 -18.27 66.49 -92.87
CA GLN A 125 -19.59 67.08 -93.13
C GLN A 125 -19.47 68.33 -94.04
N ALA A 126 -18.32 69.01 -94.05
CA ALA A 126 -17.97 70.07 -95.01
C ALA A 126 -17.38 69.55 -96.35
N ILE A 127 -17.05 68.25 -96.46
CA ILE A 127 -16.62 67.58 -97.70
C ILE A 127 -17.80 66.80 -98.33
N LEU A 128 -18.86 66.53 -97.56
CA LEU A 128 -20.07 65.80 -97.98
C LEU A 128 -20.87 66.53 -99.09
N ASP A 129 -20.58 67.81 -99.35
CA ASP A 129 -21.10 68.54 -100.50
C ASP A 129 -20.45 68.14 -101.85
N GLY A 130 -19.54 67.14 -101.88
CA GLY A 130 -18.92 66.66 -103.13
C GLY A 130 -18.37 65.22 -103.12
N THR A 131 -19.20 64.26 -103.54
CA THR A 131 -18.88 62.95 -104.18
C THR A 131 -18.08 61.85 -103.42
N GLY A 132 -18.67 60.63 -103.29
CA GLY A 132 -17.98 59.32 -103.24
C GLY A 132 -18.39 58.34 -102.11
N THR A 133 -19.39 57.46 -102.34
CA THR A 133 -20.26 56.89 -101.28
C THR A 133 -20.20 55.36 -101.05
N LYS A 134 -19.03 54.69 -100.99
CA LYS A 134 -19.00 53.23 -100.68
C LYS A 134 -17.98 52.76 -99.62
N GLU A 135 -16.69 53.08 -99.76
CA GLU A 135 -15.66 52.62 -98.79
C GLU A 135 -15.77 53.27 -97.39
N ILE A 136 -16.37 54.46 -97.29
CA ILE A 136 -16.50 55.19 -96.03
C ILE A 136 -17.61 54.60 -95.14
N ILE A 137 -18.69 54.09 -95.76
CA ILE A 137 -19.81 53.46 -95.04
C ILE A 137 -19.36 52.11 -94.47
N GLU A 138 -18.70 51.27 -95.27
CA GLU A 138 -18.19 49.97 -94.80
C GLU A 138 -17.20 50.11 -93.64
N LYS A 139 -16.32 51.11 -93.67
CA LYS A 139 -15.33 51.34 -92.61
C LYS A 139 -15.95 51.93 -91.34
N ALA A 140 -16.99 52.76 -91.46
CA ALA A 140 -17.76 53.27 -90.33
C ALA A 140 -18.60 52.16 -89.68
N GLU A 141 -19.24 51.30 -90.47
CA GLU A 141 -20.01 50.14 -89.99
C GLU A 141 -19.11 49.12 -89.28
N GLN A 142 -17.93 48.80 -89.84
CA GLN A 142 -16.95 47.93 -89.17
C GLN A 142 -16.43 48.53 -87.86
N THR A 143 -16.20 49.84 -87.81
CA THR A 143 -15.73 50.52 -86.60
C THR A 143 -16.82 50.56 -85.53
N GLN A 144 -18.07 50.80 -85.93
CA GLN A 144 -19.21 50.79 -85.02
C GLN A 144 -19.52 49.39 -84.48
N ALA A 145 -19.41 48.36 -85.32
CA ALA A 145 -19.51 46.97 -84.90
C ALA A 145 -18.41 46.60 -83.89
N LYS A 146 -17.16 47.05 -84.13
CA LYS A 146 -16.06 46.84 -83.19
C LYS A 146 -16.27 47.57 -81.86
N VAL A 147 -16.75 48.82 -81.88
CA VAL A 147 -17.06 49.58 -80.65
C VAL A 147 -18.17 48.90 -79.84
N ASN A 148 -19.18 48.34 -80.51
CA ASN A 148 -20.25 47.61 -79.83
C ASN A 148 -19.72 46.31 -79.21
N ALA A 149 -18.89 45.55 -79.92
CA ALA A 149 -18.24 44.34 -79.39
C ALA A 149 -17.30 44.66 -78.20
N ASP A 150 -16.52 45.73 -78.28
CA ASP A 150 -15.62 46.16 -77.20
C ASP A 150 -16.44 46.60 -75.96
N LYS A 151 -17.61 47.24 -76.13
CA LYS A 151 -18.51 47.60 -75.01
C LYS A 151 -19.11 46.37 -74.33
N GLU A 152 -19.52 45.38 -75.10
CA GLU A 152 -20.02 44.10 -74.57
C GLU A 152 -18.93 43.35 -73.79
N ALA A 153 -17.69 43.35 -74.30
CA ALA A 153 -16.55 42.74 -73.63
C ALA A 153 -16.22 43.43 -72.28
N VAL A 154 -16.27 44.77 -72.23
CA VAL A 154 -16.06 45.53 -70.99
C VAL A 154 -17.18 45.27 -69.97
N ALA A 155 -18.43 45.25 -70.41
CA ALA A 155 -19.56 44.94 -69.53
C ALA A 155 -19.42 43.53 -68.91
N LYS A 156 -19.04 42.54 -69.73
CA LYS A 156 -18.78 41.17 -69.25
C LYS A 156 -17.63 41.10 -68.25
N ALA A 157 -16.53 41.84 -68.49
CA ALA A 157 -15.40 41.89 -67.57
C ALA A 157 -15.76 42.55 -66.21
N GLN A 158 -16.62 43.57 -66.22
CA GLN A 158 -17.10 44.22 -65.00
C GLN A 158 -17.99 43.28 -64.17
N THR A 159 -18.88 42.51 -64.82
CA THR A 159 -19.69 41.48 -64.15
C THR A 159 -18.80 40.42 -63.49
N ASN A 160 -17.83 39.86 -64.22
CA ASN A 160 -16.92 38.85 -63.70
C ASN A 160 -16.10 39.37 -62.50
N LEU A 161 -15.71 40.65 -62.50
CA LEU A 161 -14.99 41.27 -61.38
C LEU A 161 -15.84 41.35 -60.10
N VAL A 162 -17.13 41.66 -60.24
CA VAL A 162 -18.07 41.70 -59.10
C VAL A 162 -18.27 40.31 -58.53
N GLU A 163 -18.45 39.30 -59.39
CA GLU A 163 -18.60 37.89 -58.98
C GLU A 163 -17.34 37.37 -58.26
N ALA A 164 -16.15 37.70 -58.77
CA ALA A 164 -14.88 37.33 -58.15
C ALA A 164 -14.71 37.94 -56.75
N LYS A 165 -15.09 39.21 -56.55
CA LYS A 165 -15.05 39.87 -55.23
C LYS A 165 -16.03 39.22 -54.23
N GLN A 166 -17.20 38.80 -54.69
CA GLN A 166 -18.16 38.09 -53.84
C GLN A 166 -17.66 36.69 -53.45
N ALA A 167 -16.99 35.98 -54.36
CA ALA A 167 -16.36 34.70 -54.06
C ALA A 167 -15.20 34.83 -53.06
N ASP A 168 -14.37 35.87 -53.21
CA ASP A 168 -13.25 36.18 -52.30
C ASP A 168 -13.73 36.45 -50.87
N ALA A 169 -14.77 37.27 -50.72
CA ALA A 169 -15.39 37.56 -49.42
C ALA A 169 -16.04 36.33 -48.77
N LYS A 170 -16.59 35.39 -49.57
CA LYS A 170 -17.10 34.12 -49.06
C LYS A 170 -15.98 33.20 -48.58
N ARG A 171 -14.85 33.13 -49.30
CA ARG A 171 -13.67 32.35 -48.90
C ARG A 171 -13.10 32.87 -47.58
N GLU A 172 -12.94 34.18 -47.44
CA GLU A 172 -12.36 34.79 -46.23
C GLU A 172 -13.17 34.45 -44.97
N LYS A 173 -14.50 34.50 -45.06
CA LYS A 173 -15.39 34.06 -43.98
C LYS A 173 -15.27 32.56 -43.68
N ALA A 174 -15.16 31.72 -44.70
CA ALA A 174 -14.98 30.28 -44.52
C ALA A 174 -13.63 29.94 -43.85
N LEU A 175 -12.56 30.65 -44.22
CA LEU A 175 -11.24 30.50 -43.63
C LEU A 175 -11.23 30.90 -42.15
N ALA A 176 -11.79 32.06 -41.81
CA ALA A 176 -11.89 32.52 -40.43
C ALA A 176 -12.68 31.56 -39.53
N SER A 177 -13.76 30.97 -40.05
CA SER A 177 -14.51 29.93 -39.33
C SER A 177 -13.68 28.67 -39.11
N ALA A 178 -12.99 28.19 -40.15
CA ALA A 178 -12.14 27.00 -40.05
C ALA A 178 -10.97 27.18 -39.07
N GLU A 179 -10.33 28.36 -39.07
CA GLU A 179 -9.26 28.69 -38.10
C GLU A 179 -9.77 28.65 -36.65
N LYS A 180 -10.99 29.14 -36.42
CA LYS A 180 -11.61 29.08 -35.09
C LYS A 180 -11.91 27.65 -34.64
N GLU A 181 -12.41 26.80 -35.55
CA GLU A 181 -12.65 25.38 -35.26
C GLU A 181 -11.35 24.64 -34.92
N VAL A 182 -10.26 24.92 -35.64
CA VAL A 182 -8.93 24.36 -35.34
C VAL A 182 -8.43 24.79 -33.95
N GLN A 183 -8.60 26.06 -33.58
CA GLN A 183 -8.19 26.52 -32.25
C GLN A 183 -8.99 25.84 -31.13
N ILE A 184 -10.31 25.68 -31.31
CA ILE A 184 -11.18 24.96 -30.36
C ILE A 184 -10.75 23.50 -30.25
N ALA A 185 -10.44 22.84 -31.37
CA ALA A 185 -9.98 21.46 -31.38
C ALA A 185 -8.64 21.31 -30.62
N LYS A 186 -7.66 22.20 -30.85
CA LYS A 186 -6.37 22.19 -30.14
C LYS A 186 -6.51 22.42 -28.63
N ALA A 187 -7.37 23.35 -28.22
CA ALA A 187 -7.64 23.59 -26.81
C ALA A 187 -8.28 22.34 -26.15
N THR A 188 -9.22 21.70 -26.85
CA THR A 188 -9.89 20.48 -26.40
C THR A 188 -8.91 19.30 -26.29
N GLU A 189 -8.02 19.13 -27.26
CA GLU A 189 -6.94 18.11 -27.23
C GLU A 189 -6.02 18.31 -26.03
N GLN A 190 -5.61 19.55 -25.76
CA GLN A 190 -4.74 19.85 -24.63
C GLN A 190 -5.42 19.56 -23.28
N GLU A 191 -6.69 19.96 -23.11
CA GLU A 191 -7.45 19.71 -21.89
C GLU A 191 -7.68 18.21 -21.66
N THR A 192 -8.07 17.48 -22.70
CA THR A 192 -8.27 16.03 -22.64
C THR A 192 -6.95 15.27 -22.41
N GLY A 193 -5.84 15.74 -22.98
CA GLY A 193 -4.51 15.17 -22.72
C GLY A 193 -4.06 15.34 -21.26
N LEU A 194 -4.36 16.49 -20.65
CA LEU A 194 -4.11 16.73 -19.22
C LEU A 194 -4.99 15.87 -18.32
N ASP A 195 -6.30 15.79 -18.59
CA ASP A 195 -7.23 14.92 -17.87
C ASP A 195 -6.80 13.44 -17.94
N TYR A 196 -6.39 12.98 -19.13
CA TYR A 196 -5.85 11.64 -19.32
C TYR A 196 -4.59 11.41 -18.48
N ALA A 197 -3.63 12.33 -18.50
CA ALA A 197 -2.40 12.22 -17.71
C ALA A 197 -2.68 12.18 -16.20
N HIS A 198 -3.65 12.96 -15.72
CA HIS A 198 -4.10 12.92 -14.33
C HIS A 198 -4.71 11.56 -13.97
N LYS A 199 -5.62 11.04 -14.81
CA LYS A 199 -6.23 9.71 -14.60
C LYS A 199 -5.21 8.58 -14.58
N VAL A 200 -4.21 8.62 -15.46
CA VAL A 200 -3.10 7.64 -15.46
C VAL A 200 -2.28 7.74 -14.17
N ASN A 201 -1.98 8.96 -13.70
CA ASN A 201 -1.27 9.14 -12.44
C ASN A 201 -2.04 8.62 -11.23
N ASP A 202 -3.35 8.88 -11.18
CA ASP A 202 -4.23 8.41 -10.11
C ASP A 202 -4.42 6.88 -10.14
N ALA A 203 -4.48 6.29 -11.34
CA ALA A 203 -4.49 4.84 -11.51
C ALA A 203 -3.20 4.19 -10.99
N ASN A 204 -2.03 4.75 -11.31
CA ASN A 204 -0.74 4.26 -10.81
C ASN A 204 -0.65 4.36 -9.28
N LYS A 205 -1.04 5.50 -8.68
CA LYS A 205 -1.10 5.64 -7.22
C LYS A 205 -2.05 4.63 -6.57
N THR A 206 -3.14 4.29 -7.24
CA THR A 206 -4.09 3.30 -6.75
C THR A 206 -3.52 1.88 -6.84
N ALA A 207 -2.82 1.56 -7.92
CA ALA A 207 -2.12 0.28 -8.07
C ALA A 207 -1.02 0.10 -7.00
N ASP A 208 -0.24 1.14 -6.71
CA ASP A 208 0.78 1.10 -5.65
C ASP A 208 0.16 0.82 -4.27
N LYS A 209 -0.94 1.53 -3.94
CA LYS A 209 -1.68 1.29 -2.68
C LYS A 209 -2.27 -0.11 -2.61
N LEU A 210 -2.75 -0.66 -3.73
CA LEU A 210 -3.26 -2.02 -3.78
C LEU A 210 -2.14 -3.04 -3.54
N PHE A 211 -0.97 -2.84 -4.15
CA PHE A 211 0.21 -3.68 -3.92
C PHE A 211 0.67 -3.65 -2.46
N GLU A 212 0.71 -2.47 -1.84
CA GLU A 212 1.00 -2.32 -0.41
C GLU A 212 -0.04 -3.03 0.47
N ALA A 213 -1.32 -2.89 0.14
CA ALA A 213 -2.41 -3.53 0.87
C ALA A 213 -2.35 -5.06 0.78
N ASP A 214 -2.08 -5.59 -0.42
CA ASP A 214 -1.91 -7.03 -0.66
C ASP A 214 -0.70 -7.58 0.11
N SER A 215 0.44 -6.91 0.04
CA SER A 215 1.63 -7.28 0.82
C SER A 215 1.36 -7.28 2.33
N ASN A 216 0.64 -6.27 2.84
CA ASN A 216 0.26 -6.19 4.24
C ASN A 216 -0.73 -7.29 4.64
N LEU A 217 -1.68 -7.64 3.76
CA LEU A 217 -2.63 -8.73 3.98
C LEU A 217 -1.91 -10.09 4.02
N THR A 218 -0.98 -10.34 3.08
CA THR A 218 -0.15 -11.55 3.08
C THR A 218 0.62 -11.69 4.38
N LYS A 219 1.30 -10.62 4.83
CA LYS A 219 2.01 -10.62 6.12
C LYS A 219 1.10 -10.83 7.33
N ALA A 220 -0.10 -10.26 7.29
CA ALA A 220 -1.10 -10.47 8.34
C ALA A 220 -1.58 -11.93 8.38
N ASN A 221 -1.82 -12.54 7.22
CA ASN A 221 -2.20 -13.95 7.12
C ASN A 221 -1.09 -14.87 7.63
N HIS A 222 0.17 -14.64 7.25
CA HIS A 222 1.31 -15.39 7.77
C HIS A 222 1.39 -15.30 9.31
N LYS A 223 1.17 -14.11 9.89
CA LYS A 223 1.12 -13.93 11.36
C LYS A 223 -0.02 -14.71 12.01
N VAL A 224 -1.21 -14.74 11.40
CA VAL A 224 -2.37 -15.49 11.90
C VAL A 224 -2.12 -16.99 11.86
N GLU A 225 -1.57 -17.49 10.75
CA GLU A 225 -1.22 -18.90 10.59
C GLU A 225 -0.12 -19.34 11.58
N ALA A 226 0.80 -18.43 11.91
CA ALA A 226 1.88 -18.64 12.88
C ALA A 226 1.47 -18.44 14.35
N ILE A 227 0.18 -18.26 14.66
CA ILE A 227 -0.29 -18.19 16.04
C ILE A 227 -0.09 -19.55 16.72
N ASN A 228 0.88 -19.56 17.63
CA ASN A 228 1.22 -20.72 18.44
C ASN A 228 0.27 -20.85 19.64
N THR A 229 -0.15 -22.08 19.92
CA THR A 229 -1.07 -22.42 21.01
C THR A 229 -0.53 -23.58 21.84
N ILE A 230 -0.93 -23.63 23.11
CA ILE A 230 -0.71 -24.78 23.98
C ILE A 230 -2.05 -25.31 24.48
N THR A 231 -2.35 -26.55 24.09
CA THR A 231 -3.54 -27.30 24.49
C THR A 231 -3.18 -28.29 25.58
N LEU A 232 -4.03 -28.38 26.61
CA LEU A 232 -3.90 -29.27 27.75
C LEU A 232 -5.19 -30.08 27.94
N SER A 233 -5.08 -31.33 28.38
CA SER A 233 -6.24 -32.12 28.80
C SER A 233 -6.57 -31.86 30.27
N GLN A 234 -7.84 -32.02 30.65
CA GLN A 234 -8.27 -31.90 32.05
C GLN A 234 -7.58 -32.95 32.94
N ASP A 235 -7.37 -34.17 32.43
CA ASP A 235 -6.67 -35.23 33.15
C ASP A 235 -5.21 -34.87 33.43
N TYR A 236 -4.52 -34.26 32.46
CA TYR A 236 -3.16 -33.80 32.64
C TYR A 236 -3.09 -32.66 33.67
N ILE A 237 -4.04 -31.70 33.61
CA ILE A 237 -4.14 -30.60 34.59
C ILE A 237 -4.34 -31.16 36.00
N ALA A 238 -5.26 -32.10 36.17
CA ALA A 238 -5.52 -32.74 37.46
C ALA A 238 -4.30 -33.50 37.99
N ALA A 239 -3.64 -34.27 37.14
CA ALA A 239 -2.44 -35.02 37.52
C ALA A 239 -1.27 -34.11 37.90
N LEU A 240 -1.04 -33.02 37.16
CA LEU A 240 0.06 -32.10 37.46
C LEU A 240 -0.18 -31.33 38.77
N ARG A 241 -1.44 -31.00 39.07
CA ARG A 241 -1.82 -30.42 40.37
C ARG A 241 -1.56 -31.39 41.51
N ASP A 242 -2.02 -32.64 41.38
CA ASP A 242 -1.82 -33.67 42.41
C ASP A 242 -0.32 -33.88 42.66
N TYR A 243 0.45 -34.04 41.58
CA TYR A 243 1.91 -34.14 41.66
C TYR A 243 2.52 -32.95 42.42
N ASN A 244 2.23 -31.71 42.03
CA ASN A 244 2.80 -30.53 42.69
C ASN A 244 2.42 -30.41 44.18
N GLN A 245 1.25 -30.90 44.58
CA GLN A 245 0.80 -30.86 45.98
C GLN A 245 1.39 -31.98 46.85
N ASN A 246 1.78 -33.10 46.24
CA ASN A 246 2.05 -34.34 46.96
C ASN A 246 3.38 -35.01 46.62
N PHE A 247 4.21 -34.48 45.70
CA PHE A 247 5.46 -35.12 45.29
C PHE A 247 6.45 -35.40 46.44
N THR A 248 6.42 -34.59 47.51
CA THR A 248 7.24 -34.80 48.71
C THR A 248 6.67 -35.84 49.68
N LYS A 249 5.41 -36.24 49.49
CA LYS A 249 4.68 -37.19 50.35
C LYS A 249 4.59 -38.60 49.75
N TYR A 250 4.71 -38.72 48.42
CA TYR A 250 4.67 -40.00 47.75
C TYR A 250 5.85 -40.89 48.18
N SER A 251 5.58 -42.19 48.30
CA SER A 251 6.66 -43.18 48.27
C SER A 251 7.39 -43.14 46.92
N LYS A 252 8.60 -43.71 46.86
CA LYS A 252 9.35 -43.80 45.61
C LYS A 252 8.57 -44.49 44.47
N ALA A 253 7.78 -45.51 44.79
CA ALA A 253 6.96 -46.24 43.83
C ALA A 253 5.79 -45.38 43.32
N GLU A 254 5.11 -44.67 44.22
CA GLU A 254 4.02 -43.75 43.85
C GLU A 254 4.54 -42.57 43.03
N LEU A 255 5.67 -41.97 43.43
CA LEU A 255 6.29 -40.89 42.69
C LEU A 255 6.58 -41.31 41.25
N LYS A 256 7.18 -42.50 41.06
CA LYS A 256 7.43 -43.06 39.74
C LYS A 256 6.13 -43.28 38.95
N ALA A 257 5.09 -43.82 39.59
CA ALA A 257 3.81 -44.06 38.93
C ALA A 257 3.14 -42.74 38.47
N GLN A 258 3.20 -41.68 39.30
CA GLN A 258 2.67 -40.37 38.94
C GLN A 258 3.48 -39.70 37.81
N THR A 259 4.81 -39.80 37.84
CA THR A 259 5.64 -39.28 36.75
C THR A 259 5.42 -40.06 35.45
N ASP A 260 5.35 -41.41 35.49
CA ASP A 260 5.08 -42.24 34.31
C ASP A 260 3.71 -41.88 33.68
N LYS A 261 2.70 -41.62 34.54
CA LYS A 261 1.38 -41.17 34.10
C LYS A 261 1.46 -39.81 33.39
N LEU A 262 2.16 -38.84 33.97
CA LEU A 262 2.35 -37.51 33.38
C LEU A 262 3.12 -37.58 32.06
N VAL A 263 4.17 -38.39 31.97
CA VAL A 263 4.93 -38.63 30.72
C VAL A 263 4.03 -39.22 29.64
N ALA A 264 3.23 -40.24 29.96
CA ALA A 264 2.32 -40.85 28.98
C ALA A 264 1.30 -39.87 28.41
N MET A 265 0.69 -39.03 29.27
CA MET A 265 -0.21 -37.96 28.83
C MET A 265 0.54 -36.87 28.06
N GLY A 266 1.74 -36.49 28.53
CA GLY A 266 2.61 -35.50 27.91
C GLY A 266 2.95 -35.85 26.47
N LYS A 267 3.35 -37.08 26.18
CA LYS A 267 3.64 -37.54 24.80
C LYS A 267 2.45 -37.37 23.86
N ALA A 268 1.24 -37.68 24.33
CA ALA A 268 0.03 -37.49 23.52
C ALA A 268 -0.28 -36.00 23.29
N LEU A 269 -0.02 -35.14 24.28
CA LEU A 269 -0.20 -33.70 24.18
C LEU A 269 0.88 -33.03 23.32
N ALA A 270 2.14 -33.46 23.40
CA ALA A 270 3.23 -32.93 22.58
C ALA A 270 2.93 -33.08 21.08
N LYS A 271 2.34 -34.21 20.65
CA LYS A 271 1.91 -34.42 19.26
C LYS A 271 0.82 -33.45 18.79
N GLN A 272 -0.01 -32.96 19.72
CA GLN A 272 -1.07 -31.97 19.45
C GLN A 272 -0.56 -30.53 19.47
N ASN A 273 0.62 -30.30 20.05
CA ASN A 273 1.23 -29.00 20.25
C ASN A 273 2.49 -28.90 19.39
N GLN A 274 2.34 -28.36 18.19
CA GLN A 274 3.44 -28.20 17.25
C GLN A 274 3.72 -26.73 17.00
N PHE A 275 5.01 -26.41 16.87
CA PHE A 275 5.44 -25.06 16.52
C PHE A 275 4.93 -24.70 15.13
N LYS A 276 4.30 -23.52 15.02
CA LYS A 276 3.87 -22.94 13.76
C LYS A 276 4.82 -21.81 13.38
N THR A 277 5.45 -21.98 12.23
CA THR A 277 6.41 -21.03 11.68
C THR A 277 5.72 -19.83 11.04
N ASN A 278 6.20 -18.62 11.34
CA ASN A 278 5.90 -17.44 10.56
C ASN A 278 6.80 -17.40 9.31
N GLN A 279 6.20 -17.40 8.12
CA GLN A 279 6.94 -17.39 6.86
C GLN A 279 7.75 -16.10 6.67
N ASP A 280 7.33 -15.00 7.29
CA ASP A 280 8.02 -13.71 7.24
C ASP A 280 9.20 -13.62 8.22
N ASP A 281 9.30 -14.52 9.20
CA ASP A 281 10.44 -14.54 10.12
C ASP A 281 11.67 -15.04 9.34
N SER A 282 12.77 -14.28 9.40
CA SER A 282 14.02 -14.66 8.75
C SER A 282 14.53 -16.01 9.26
N ASP A 283 15.03 -16.81 8.34
CA ASP A 283 15.72 -18.09 8.58
C ASP A 283 17.25 -17.94 8.62
N LEU A 284 17.77 -16.71 8.53
CA LEU A 284 19.20 -16.42 8.57
C LEU A 284 19.71 -16.39 10.01
N ASP A 285 20.75 -17.16 10.29
CA ASP A 285 21.38 -17.29 11.62
C ASP A 285 22.19 -16.04 12.02
N THR A 286 21.48 -14.97 12.34
CA THR A 286 22.05 -13.65 12.62
C THR A 286 22.20 -13.35 14.12
N LEU A 287 21.39 -14.00 14.97
CA LEU A 287 21.34 -13.72 16.40
C LEU A 287 22.37 -14.54 17.17
N ASP A 288 23.05 -13.94 18.15
CA ASP A 288 23.93 -14.64 19.10
C ASP A 288 23.14 -14.99 20.35
N LEU A 289 23.00 -16.28 20.67
CA LEU A 289 22.25 -16.76 21.84
C LEU A 289 22.76 -16.20 23.17
N ASN A 290 24.06 -15.88 23.28
CA ASN A 290 24.65 -15.30 24.50
C ASN A 290 24.51 -13.77 24.55
N HIS A 291 24.16 -13.13 23.43
CA HIS A 291 24.15 -11.67 23.27
C HIS A 291 22.98 -11.21 22.39
N LEU A 292 21.76 -11.57 22.76
CA LEU A 292 20.57 -11.15 22.03
C LEU A 292 20.35 -9.61 22.12
N PRO A 293 19.96 -8.93 21.03
CA PRO A 293 19.55 -7.53 21.07
C PRO A 293 18.38 -7.29 22.03
N ALA A 294 18.23 -6.08 22.57
CA ALA A 294 17.21 -5.76 23.58
C ALA A 294 15.78 -6.02 23.08
N GLU A 295 15.50 -5.61 21.86
CA GLU A 295 14.23 -5.80 21.17
C GLU A 295 13.89 -7.29 21.00
N VAL A 296 14.89 -8.13 20.70
CA VAL A 296 14.70 -9.58 20.57
C VAL A 296 14.43 -10.21 21.94
N ARG A 297 15.16 -9.78 22.99
CA ARG A 297 14.96 -10.26 24.37
C ARG A 297 13.54 -9.97 24.87
N GLU A 298 13.03 -8.79 24.55
CA GLU A 298 11.65 -8.40 24.85
C GLU A 298 10.63 -9.20 24.04
N GLU A 299 10.80 -9.31 22.72
CA GLU A 299 9.91 -10.09 21.85
C GLU A 299 9.82 -11.56 22.30
N MET A 300 10.97 -12.18 22.63
CA MET A 300 11.01 -13.57 23.09
C MET A 300 10.35 -13.75 24.46
N SER A 301 10.51 -12.78 25.35
CA SER A 301 9.81 -12.77 26.65
C SER A 301 8.28 -12.64 26.45
N LEU A 302 7.83 -11.82 25.51
CA LEU A 302 6.41 -11.64 25.18
C LEU A 302 5.82 -12.90 24.53
N PHE A 303 6.55 -13.52 23.61
CA PHE A 303 6.16 -14.79 22.99
C PHE A 303 5.99 -15.89 24.04
N ALA A 304 6.96 -16.05 24.95
CA ALA A 304 6.85 -17.01 26.05
C ALA A 304 5.69 -16.66 27.00
N ALA A 305 5.51 -15.38 27.34
CA ALA A 305 4.42 -14.93 28.22
C ALA A 305 3.05 -15.28 27.64
N ASP A 306 2.84 -15.15 26.33
CA ASP A 306 1.60 -15.52 25.67
C ASP A 306 1.30 -17.02 25.84
N LEU A 307 2.29 -17.89 25.59
CA LEU A 307 2.16 -19.33 25.75
C LEU A 307 1.93 -19.75 27.20
N LEU A 308 2.73 -19.19 28.13
CA LEU A 308 2.58 -19.46 29.56
C LEU A 308 1.22 -18.96 30.09
N ASN A 309 0.70 -17.84 29.58
CA ASN A 309 -0.62 -17.36 29.99
C ASN A 309 -1.76 -18.23 29.46
N GLN A 310 -1.59 -18.97 28.35
CA GLN A 310 -2.55 -20.01 27.94
C GLN A 310 -2.55 -21.17 28.94
N ILE A 311 -1.36 -21.65 29.32
CA ILE A 311 -1.21 -22.69 30.35
C ILE A 311 -1.83 -22.22 31.68
N ARG A 312 -1.44 -21.06 32.18
CA ARG A 312 -1.93 -20.53 33.47
C ARG A 312 -3.43 -20.24 33.46
N ALA A 313 -4.01 -19.84 32.32
CA ALA A 313 -5.46 -19.73 32.19
C ALA A 313 -6.15 -21.10 32.36
N ALA A 314 -5.62 -22.16 31.75
CA ALA A 314 -6.14 -23.52 31.93
C ALA A 314 -6.01 -24.03 33.38
N PHE A 315 -4.92 -23.64 34.08
CA PHE A 315 -4.73 -23.93 35.50
C PHE A 315 -5.40 -22.91 36.44
N GLY A 316 -6.05 -21.86 35.94
CA GLY A 316 -6.66 -20.82 36.79
C GLY A 316 -5.68 -20.14 37.75
N THR A 317 -4.42 -19.98 37.36
CA THR A 317 -3.36 -19.34 38.16
C THR A 317 -3.06 -17.91 37.66
N ALA A 318 -2.29 -17.15 38.45
CA ALA A 318 -1.97 -15.77 38.11
C ALA A 318 -1.14 -15.64 36.83
N LYS A 319 -1.56 -14.75 35.94
CA LYS A 319 -0.86 -14.47 34.67
C LYS A 319 0.57 -13.95 34.92
N VAL A 320 1.44 -14.22 33.96
CA VAL A 320 2.73 -13.53 33.83
C VAL A 320 2.59 -12.24 33.05
N GLU A 321 3.39 -11.25 33.43
CA GLU A 321 3.62 -10.02 32.66
C GLU A 321 5.11 -9.87 32.37
N VAL A 322 5.46 -9.43 31.16
CA VAL A 322 6.86 -9.12 30.84
C VAL A 322 7.23 -7.77 31.47
N SER A 323 8.35 -7.74 32.18
CA SER A 323 8.90 -6.51 32.74
C SER A 323 10.35 -6.32 32.32
N ARG A 324 10.74 -5.06 32.15
CA ARG A 324 12.11 -4.71 31.85
C ARG A 324 13.08 -5.22 32.90
N GLY A 325 12.73 -5.12 34.19
CA GLY A 325 13.57 -5.61 35.29
C GLY A 325 13.86 -7.11 35.21
N ALA A 326 12.84 -7.93 34.93
CA ALA A 326 13.03 -9.38 34.78
C ALA A 326 13.82 -9.73 33.52
N THR A 327 13.52 -9.07 32.39
CA THR A 327 14.25 -9.28 31.13
C THR A 327 15.71 -8.84 31.25
N GLU A 328 16.03 -7.73 31.89
CA GLU A 328 17.44 -7.31 32.10
C GLU A 328 18.16 -8.25 33.06
N ALA A 329 17.53 -8.64 34.18
CA ALA A 329 18.13 -9.54 35.17
C ALA A 329 18.46 -10.92 34.58
N VAL A 330 17.51 -11.56 33.89
CA VAL A 330 17.77 -12.89 33.30
C VAL A 330 18.85 -12.82 32.22
N ASN A 331 18.90 -11.73 31.45
CA ASN A 331 19.90 -11.61 30.38
C ASN A 331 21.30 -11.31 30.92
N GLU A 332 21.42 -10.49 31.97
CA GLU A 332 22.70 -10.37 32.66
C GLU A 332 23.11 -11.73 33.25
N HIS A 333 22.17 -12.45 33.85
CA HIS A 333 22.41 -13.76 34.44
C HIS A 333 22.96 -14.78 33.43
N VAL A 334 22.33 -14.94 32.27
CA VAL A 334 22.72 -15.96 31.27
C VAL A 334 23.91 -15.53 30.41
N SER A 335 24.27 -14.24 30.36
CA SER A 335 25.41 -13.75 29.57
C SER A 335 26.76 -14.36 29.98
N THR A 336 26.89 -14.84 31.22
CA THR A 336 28.12 -15.47 31.73
C THR A 336 28.13 -17.00 31.54
N SER A 337 27.07 -17.59 30.99
CA SER A 337 26.92 -19.04 30.83
C SER A 337 28.04 -19.68 30.03
N ALA A 338 28.63 -18.97 29.05
CA ALA A 338 29.73 -19.48 28.24
C ALA A 338 31.02 -19.73 29.06
N THR A 339 31.20 -19.03 30.18
CA THR A 339 32.48 -19.04 30.92
C THR A 339 32.34 -19.43 32.39
N ASN A 340 31.12 -19.61 32.90
CA ASN A 340 30.90 -19.86 34.34
C ASN A 340 31.12 -21.33 34.76
N GLY A 341 31.13 -22.28 33.83
CA GLY A 341 31.35 -23.71 34.12
C GLY A 341 30.26 -24.40 34.94
N VAL A 342 29.13 -23.72 35.23
CA VAL A 342 28.02 -24.26 36.02
C VAL A 342 27.10 -25.07 35.11
N LYS A 343 26.75 -26.29 35.50
CA LYS A 343 25.71 -27.09 34.81
C LYS A 343 24.36 -26.90 35.54
N GLY A 344 23.33 -26.43 34.83
CA GLY A 344 22.04 -26.08 35.44
C GLY A 344 22.01 -24.69 36.07
N HIS A 345 21.28 -24.54 37.18
CA HIS A 345 21.03 -23.26 37.87
C HIS A 345 22.30 -22.67 38.49
N ASP A 346 22.71 -21.49 38.04
CA ASP A 346 23.77 -20.69 38.66
C ASP A 346 23.16 -19.69 39.66
N ARG A 347 22.61 -20.24 40.76
CA ARG A 347 21.91 -19.44 41.79
C ARG A 347 22.79 -18.34 42.37
N VAL A 348 24.09 -18.60 42.53
CA VAL A 348 25.05 -17.60 43.05
C VAL A 348 25.10 -16.37 42.13
N ASN A 349 25.18 -16.58 40.82
CA ASN A 349 25.16 -15.47 39.87
C ASN A 349 23.78 -14.79 39.81
N LEU A 350 22.69 -15.56 39.79
CA LEU A 350 21.33 -15.01 39.73
C LEU A 350 21.03 -14.12 40.95
N ASP A 351 21.35 -14.59 42.15
CA ASP A 351 21.18 -13.84 43.39
C ASP A 351 22.03 -12.56 43.39
N ARG A 352 23.27 -12.64 42.88
CA ARG A 352 24.14 -11.46 42.71
C ARG A 352 23.52 -10.43 41.76
N VAL A 353 22.93 -10.86 40.65
CA VAL A 353 22.28 -9.97 39.67
C VAL A 353 21.04 -9.32 40.28
N LEU A 354 20.16 -10.11 40.90
CA LEU A 354 18.92 -9.64 41.52
C LEU A 354 19.17 -8.71 42.72
N ALA A 355 20.22 -8.95 43.50
CA ALA A 355 20.60 -8.11 44.64
C ALA A 355 20.95 -6.67 44.21
N LYS A 356 21.45 -6.46 42.98
CA LYS A 356 21.73 -5.11 42.46
C LYS A 356 20.49 -4.22 42.40
N VAL A 357 19.32 -4.82 42.26
CA VAL A 357 18.03 -4.13 42.21
C VAL A 357 17.21 -4.32 43.49
N GLY A 358 17.81 -4.84 44.56
CA GLY A 358 17.16 -5.02 45.87
C GLY A 358 16.24 -6.25 45.97
N ILE A 359 16.34 -7.20 45.04
CA ILE A 359 15.57 -8.45 45.08
C ILE A 359 16.43 -9.55 45.71
N THR A 360 15.98 -10.10 46.83
CA THR A 360 16.73 -11.13 47.60
C THR A 360 15.95 -12.42 47.84
N SER A 361 14.67 -12.44 47.49
CA SER A 361 13.80 -13.61 47.63
C SER A 361 12.55 -13.45 46.77
N GLY A 362 11.72 -14.49 46.67
CA GLY A 362 10.47 -14.44 45.92
C GLY A 362 10.68 -14.48 44.41
N THR A 363 11.69 -15.20 43.95
CA THR A 363 11.98 -15.45 42.55
C THR A 363 12.10 -16.95 42.29
N GLU A 364 11.74 -17.37 41.09
CA GLU A 364 11.95 -18.73 40.62
C GLU A 364 12.57 -18.71 39.23
N GLU A 365 13.38 -19.71 38.92
CA GLU A 365 13.95 -19.92 37.60
C GLU A 365 13.58 -21.32 37.11
N SER A 366 13.07 -21.42 35.88
CA SER A 366 13.01 -22.69 35.15
C SER A 366 14.04 -22.68 34.03
N ILE A 367 14.85 -23.72 33.95
CA ILE A 367 15.86 -23.88 32.91
C ILE A 367 15.46 -25.03 32.01
N GLY A 368 15.20 -24.72 30.75
CA GLY A 368 15.05 -25.72 29.71
C GLY A 368 16.41 -26.00 29.07
N LEU A 369 16.86 -27.25 29.18
CA LEU A 369 18.03 -27.75 28.46
C LEU A 369 17.55 -28.44 27.20
N MET A 370 17.80 -27.82 26.04
CA MET A 370 17.52 -28.46 24.77
C MET A 370 18.83 -28.93 24.13
N GLY A 371 19.02 -30.24 24.15
CA GLY A 371 19.96 -30.93 23.27
C GLY A 371 19.24 -31.04 21.94
N GLY A 372 19.11 -29.90 21.24
CA GLY A 372 18.00 -29.62 20.31
C GLY A 372 17.85 -30.60 19.17
N SER A 373 16.81 -30.48 18.32
CA SER A 373 16.70 -31.18 17.03
C SER A 373 17.21 -30.34 15.85
N GLY A 374 17.72 -30.96 14.77
CA GLY A 374 18.16 -30.26 13.54
C GLY A 374 19.59 -29.66 13.50
N SER A 375 19.90 -28.90 12.44
CA SER A 375 21.21 -28.30 12.11
C SER A 375 21.66 -27.17 13.04
N ALA A 376 20.73 -26.56 13.80
CA ALA A 376 21.01 -25.50 14.78
C ALA A 376 21.72 -26.00 16.05
N ARG A 377 21.77 -27.32 16.29
CA ARG A 377 22.33 -27.99 17.48
C ARG A 377 23.79 -27.63 17.84
N LYS A 378 24.55 -27.01 16.93
CA LYS A 378 26.00 -26.82 17.10
C LYS A 378 26.47 -25.38 16.96
N GLN A 379 25.54 -24.42 16.95
CA GLN A 379 25.87 -23.04 16.65
C GLN A 379 25.36 -22.12 17.74
N GLN A 380 26.25 -21.27 18.23
CA GLN A 380 25.91 -20.11 19.06
C GLN A 380 24.99 -19.13 18.32
N ARG A 381 24.99 -19.18 16.98
CA ARG A 381 24.15 -18.36 16.12
C ARG A 381 22.84 -19.06 15.79
N ILE A 382 21.75 -18.28 15.74
CA ILE A 382 20.41 -18.78 15.47
C ILE A 382 19.59 -17.74 14.69
N SER A 383 18.65 -18.20 13.86
CA SER A 383 17.69 -17.33 13.19
C SER A 383 16.56 -16.90 14.13
N PRO A 384 15.91 -15.75 13.89
CA PRO A 384 14.72 -15.33 14.65
C PRO A 384 13.63 -16.40 14.68
N ARG A 385 13.42 -17.10 13.55
CA ARG A 385 12.47 -18.20 13.42
C ARG A 385 12.81 -19.36 14.36
N GLU A 386 14.06 -19.84 14.32
CA GLU A 386 14.48 -20.97 15.13
C GLU A 386 14.59 -20.61 16.63
N LEU A 387 14.82 -19.34 16.97
CA LEU A 387 14.78 -18.87 18.35
C LEU A 387 13.37 -19.00 18.98
N LYS A 388 12.31 -18.64 18.23
CA LYS A 388 10.93 -18.86 18.68
C LYS A 388 10.61 -20.34 18.83
N ARG A 389 11.07 -21.17 17.89
CA ARG A 389 10.92 -22.63 17.94
C ARG A 389 11.62 -23.22 19.16
N LEU A 390 12.85 -22.77 19.46
CA LEU A 390 13.62 -23.16 20.65
C LEU A 390 12.84 -22.86 21.94
N ILE A 391 12.26 -21.67 22.06
CA ILE A 391 11.47 -21.29 23.25
C ILE A 391 10.18 -22.12 23.34
N TYR A 392 9.45 -22.29 22.25
CA TYR A 392 8.22 -23.09 22.21
C TYR A 392 8.51 -24.54 22.64
N ASN A 393 9.52 -25.16 22.05
CA ASN A 393 9.90 -26.53 22.35
C ASN A 393 10.45 -26.69 23.77
N ASN A 394 11.14 -25.69 24.33
CA ASN A 394 11.52 -25.72 25.74
C ASN A 394 10.31 -25.69 26.67
N ILE A 395 9.28 -24.89 26.38
CA ILE A 395 8.04 -24.91 27.16
C ILE A 395 7.39 -26.30 27.07
N LEU A 396 7.31 -26.89 25.88
CA LEU A 396 6.78 -28.24 25.73
C LEU A 396 7.61 -29.30 26.43
N ASN A 397 8.94 -29.22 26.36
CA ASN A 397 9.82 -30.15 27.06
C ASN A 397 9.58 -30.10 28.58
N LEU A 398 9.55 -28.90 29.14
CA LEU A 398 9.32 -28.71 30.58
C LEU A 398 7.92 -29.15 31.02
N MET A 399 6.91 -29.00 30.16
CA MET A 399 5.54 -29.44 30.47
C MET A 399 5.35 -30.94 30.25
N PHE A 400 5.82 -31.49 29.14
CA PHE A 400 5.39 -32.78 28.61
C PHE A 400 6.48 -33.83 28.54
N ASN A 401 7.74 -33.47 28.83
CA ASN A 401 8.90 -34.31 28.56
C ASN A 401 8.97 -34.76 27.07
N ALA A 402 8.37 -33.98 26.20
CA ALA A 402 8.24 -34.28 24.79
C ALA A 402 7.93 -33.00 24.01
N PHE A 403 8.45 -32.93 22.78
CA PHE A 403 8.18 -31.84 21.85
C PHE A 403 8.45 -32.35 20.43
N GLU A 404 7.63 -31.92 19.47
CA GLU A 404 7.73 -32.41 18.09
C GLU A 404 7.80 -33.95 18.03
N ASP A 405 8.89 -34.49 17.46
CA ASP A 405 9.15 -35.92 17.35
C ASP A 405 10.17 -36.44 18.40
N VAL A 406 10.49 -35.62 19.42
CA VAL A 406 11.43 -35.95 20.49
C VAL A 406 10.68 -36.31 21.77
N GLU A 407 11.03 -37.44 22.37
CA GLU A 407 10.56 -37.89 23.68
C GLU A 407 11.75 -38.00 24.64
N ASP A 408 11.78 -37.19 25.71
CA ASP A 408 12.80 -37.26 26.77
C ASP A 408 12.24 -38.06 27.95
N ASN A 409 12.71 -39.30 28.08
CA ASN A 409 12.25 -40.20 29.15
C ASN A 409 13.14 -40.16 30.40
N GLU A 410 14.21 -39.36 30.39
CA GLU A 410 15.25 -39.38 31.43
C GLU A 410 15.20 -38.15 32.34
N ASN A 411 14.70 -37.02 31.85
CA ASN A 411 14.54 -35.78 32.63
C ASN A 411 13.09 -35.53 33.04
N ASN A 412 12.69 -35.93 34.25
CA ASN A 412 11.34 -35.65 34.77
C ASN A 412 11.20 -34.18 35.22
N GLU A 413 10.83 -33.29 34.31
CA GLU A 413 10.79 -31.83 34.49
C GLU A 413 9.50 -31.31 35.18
N PHE A 414 8.71 -32.17 35.84
CA PHE A 414 7.36 -31.81 36.30
C PHE A 414 7.30 -30.77 37.44
N LEU A 415 8.42 -30.51 38.13
CA LEU A 415 8.54 -29.35 39.02
C LEU A 415 8.61 -28.04 38.22
N HIS A 416 9.34 -28.03 37.10
CA HIS A 416 9.33 -26.91 36.17
C HIS A 416 7.96 -26.75 35.50
N ALA A 417 7.29 -27.83 35.11
CA ALA A 417 5.90 -27.79 34.65
C ALA A 417 4.99 -27.09 35.68
N GLY A 418 5.18 -27.40 36.97
CA GLY A 418 4.52 -26.73 38.08
C GLY A 418 4.78 -25.23 38.12
N THR A 419 6.03 -24.79 37.99
CA THR A 419 6.41 -23.37 37.94
C THR A 419 5.81 -22.64 36.74
N LEU A 420 5.87 -23.24 35.55
CA LEU A 420 5.29 -22.68 34.33
C LEU A 420 3.77 -22.53 34.47
N ALA A 421 3.10 -23.53 35.04
CA ALA A 421 1.68 -23.53 35.36
C ALA A 421 1.29 -22.62 36.54
N GLY A 422 2.26 -22.01 37.24
CA GLY A 422 1.99 -21.14 38.39
C GLY A 422 1.51 -21.89 39.63
N LEU A 423 1.92 -23.15 39.79
CA LEU A 423 1.59 -24.01 40.93
C LEU A 423 2.68 -24.04 42.01
N SER A 424 3.92 -23.66 41.66
CA SER A 424 5.07 -23.70 42.57
C SER A 424 4.97 -22.71 43.73
N GLU A 425 4.15 -21.66 43.59
CA GLU A 425 4.09 -20.57 44.54
C GLU A 425 2.64 -20.15 44.87
N SER A 426 2.30 -20.20 46.16
CA SER A 426 0.98 -19.85 46.66
C SER A 426 0.84 -18.35 46.93
N GLY A 427 -0.37 -17.82 46.76
CA GLY A 427 -0.68 -16.42 47.09
C GLY A 427 -0.11 -15.37 46.13
N VAL A 428 0.55 -15.79 45.04
CA VAL A 428 1.05 -14.92 43.97
C VAL A 428 -0.14 -14.27 43.27
N LYS A 429 -0.22 -12.93 43.26
CA LYS A 429 -1.22 -12.20 42.47
C LYS A 429 -0.64 -11.76 41.13
N LYS A 430 0.68 -11.58 41.09
CA LYS A 430 1.39 -11.12 39.90
C LYS A 430 2.78 -11.76 39.82
N ALA A 431 3.16 -12.18 38.62
CA ALA A 431 4.49 -12.70 38.31
C ALA A 431 5.07 -11.94 37.13
N TYR A 432 6.29 -11.45 37.27
CA TYR A 432 7.03 -10.78 36.22
C TYR A 432 7.98 -11.76 35.54
N LEU A 433 7.85 -11.91 34.22
CA LEU A 433 8.63 -12.83 33.40
C LEU A 433 9.75 -12.10 32.67
N GLY A 434 10.92 -12.71 32.66
CA GLY A 434 11.98 -12.48 31.68
C GLY A 434 12.42 -13.81 31.08
N VAL A 435 12.69 -13.83 29.78
CA VAL A 435 13.30 -14.98 29.11
C VAL A 435 14.71 -14.63 28.65
N GLY A 436 15.67 -15.46 29.03
CA GLY A 436 17.05 -15.40 28.59
C GLY A 436 17.41 -16.67 27.83
N THR A 437 18.36 -16.56 26.91
CA THR A 437 18.97 -17.72 26.26
C THR A 437 20.46 -17.72 26.48
N SER A 438 21.08 -18.89 26.41
CA SER A 438 22.53 -19.00 26.32
C SER A 438 22.94 -20.25 25.56
N TYR A 439 24.20 -20.26 25.14
CA TYR A 439 24.87 -21.39 24.52
C TYR A 439 26.10 -21.74 25.35
N LYS A 440 26.20 -23.01 25.78
CA LYS A 440 27.31 -23.55 26.58
C LYS A 440 28.22 -24.46 25.75
N ASP A 441 29.49 -24.52 26.14
CA ASP A 441 30.58 -25.24 25.44
C ASP A 441 30.36 -26.76 25.28
N ASP A 442 29.39 -27.34 25.98
CA ASP A 442 28.94 -28.73 25.83
C ASP A 442 27.76 -28.91 24.85
N PHE A 443 27.55 -27.92 23.96
CA PHE A 443 26.56 -27.91 22.86
C PHE A 443 25.09 -27.78 23.29
N TRP A 444 24.82 -27.25 24.48
CA TRP A 444 23.43 -27.04 24.94
C TRP A 444 22.96 -25.63 24.64
N GLN A 445 21.85 -25.55 23.92
CA GLN A 445 21.02 -24.36 23.86
C GLN A 445 20.16 -24.33 25.12
N VAL A 446 20.27 -23.27 25.89
CA VAL A 446 19.63 -23.13 27.19
C VAL A 446 18.62 -22.00 27.13
N VAL A 447 17.42 -22.23 27.67
CA VAL A 447 16.38 -21.21 27.83
C VAL A 447 16.07 -21.05 29.32
N ASN A 448 16.24 -19.85 29.86
CA ASN A 448 15.97 -19.51 31.25
C ASN A 448 14.69 -18.70 31.32
N PHE A 449 13.72 -19.18 32.09
CA PHE A 449 12.49 -18.45 32.42
C PHE A 449 12.62 -17.94 33.85
N LEU A 450 12.88 -16.65 34.01
CA LEU A 450 12.95 -15.99 35.31
C LEU A 450 11.58 -15.44 35.68
N PHE A 451 11.08 -15.86 36.84
CA PHE A 451 9.88 -15.32 37.46
C PHE A 451 10.27 -14.50 38.69
N VAL A 452 9.85 -13.23 38.73
CA VAL A 452 9.90 -12.38 39.93
C VAL A 452 8.48 -12.17 40.41
N TYR A 453 8.15 -12.65 41.61
CA TYR A 453 6.79 -12.55 42.14
C TYR A 453 6.55 -11.20 42.82
N ASP A 454 5.30 -10.74 42.87
CA ASP A 454 4.90 -9.53 43.61
C ASP A 454 5.42 -9.47 45.05
N LYS A 455 5.47 -10.61 45.74
CA LYS A 455 6.04 -10.72 47.09
C LYS A 455 7.51 -10.31 47.18
N ALA A 456 8.29 -10.47 46.11
CA ALA A 456 9.68 -10.02 46.02
C ALA A 456 9.81 -8.49 46.06
N LEU A 457 8.78 -7.77 45.63
CA LEU A 457 8.78 -6.31 45.51
C LEU A 457 8.33 -5.61 46.79
N THR A 458 8.13 -6.35 47.89
CA THR A 458 7.65 -5.80 49.17
C THR A 458 8.73 -5.06 49.96
N GLN A 459 10.01 -5.32 49.66
CA GLN A 459 11.16 -4.62 50.23
C GLN A 459 11.59 -3.45 49.34
N PRO A 460 12.30 -2.43 49.87
CA PRO A 460 12.89 -1.37 49.05
C PRO A 460 13.73 -1.94 47.91
N ASN A 461 13.36 -1.62 46.68
CA ASN A 461 13.97 -2.17 45.47
C ASN A 461 13.95 -1.11 44.35
N THR A 462 14.79 -1.31 43.34
CA THR A 462 14.84 -0.50 42.10
C THR A 462 14.40 -1.32 40.89
N PHE A 463 13.71 -2.44 41.11
CA PHE A 463 13.26 -3.34 40.05
C PHE A 463 12.26 -2.65 39.12
N ASP A 464 12.54 -2.63 37.82
CA ASP A 464 11.64 -2.04 36.84
C ASP A 464 10.48 -2.99 36.53
N ALA A 465 9.41 -2.86 37.32
CA ALA A 465 8.16 -3.60 37.18
C ALA A 465 7.24 -3.04 36.07
N LYS A 466 7.68 -2.06 35.27
CA LYS A 466 6.87 -1.51 34.18
C LYS A 466 6.64 -2.59 33.12
N HIS A 467 5.40 -2.66 32.66
CA HIS A 467 5.00 -3.59 31.61
C HIS A 467 5.67 -3.21 30.29
N CYS A 468 6.32 -4.17 29.64
CA CYS A 468 6.81 -4.03 28.27
C CYS A 468 5.60 -3.91 27.31
N LEU A 469 5.46 -2.77 26.64
CA LEU A 469 4.32 -2.42 25.78
C LEU A 469 4.79 -2.42 24.31
N ILE A 470 5.08 -3.61 23.77
CA ILE A 470 5.18 -3.79 22.33
C ILE A 470 3.95 -4.60 21.87
N HIS A 471 2.96 -3.86 21.37
CA HIS A 471 1.91 -4.28 20.45
C HIS A 471 1.40 -5.74 20.54
N LEU A 472 0.59 -6.02 21.55
CA LEU A 472 -0.39 -7.12 21.52
C LEU A 472 -1.57 -6.77 20.59
N ILE A 473 -1.31 -6.51 19.31
CA ILE A 473 -2.35 -6.41 18.26
C ILE A 473 -2.34 -7.72 17.47
N VAL A 474 -2.81 -8.82 18.06
CA VAL A 474 -3.27 -10.00 17.27
C VAL A 474 -4.43 -10.77 17.93
N ARG A 475 -4.76 -10.61 19.22
CA ARG A 475 -5.77 -11.48 19.89
C ARG A 475 -6.96 -10.78 20.54
N LYS A 476 -7.53 -9.78 19.88
CA LYS A 476 -8.91 -9.35 20.16
C LYS A 476 -9.68 -9.23 18.83
N SER A 477 -10.01 -10.39 18.28
CA SER A 477 -11.05 -10.61 17.27
C SER A 477 -11.75 -11.90 17.62
#